data_AF-A0A6A6PLE5-F1
#
_entry.id   AF-A0A6A6PLE5-F1
#
_cell.length_a   1.000
_cell.length_b   1.000
_cell.length_c   1.000
_cell.angle_alpha   90.00
_cell.angle_beta   90.00
_cell.angle_gamma   90.00
#
_symmetry.space_group_name_H-M   'P 1'
#
loop_
_entity.id
_entity.type
_entity.pdbx_description
1 polymer ?
#
loop_
_entity_poly.entity_id
_entity_poly.type
_entity_poly.pdbx_seq_one_letter_code
_entity_poly.pdbx_strand_id
1 'polypeptide(L)'
;MPRIDHYSHHDDPALYFQRLQSYSSSKPSFSRPSSLAPWSHSGVSKASESDVESASSRGRTESAVSVESASYLDSEADSVYAEKAAWRAQSEGSRRRHTFGDSEKEGWSRRRKVVICSIAALVLILIIVIPVVVHEQQTAFHYTPSSAQVTNATAFTTGGATHNSANDMQDGIGAGQDKYTYYSGPASSFPPATTWISFENMWTSNLPSMQTSCSALHAGQDNTIAQIADIYTAIQSRANASLVDHRFILAIVLQESHGCVHVPTTHSSTGVPNPGLMQSHAGSSFSPAHQAESILAMVQDGTQGTPSGAGLVQNLNLYGDPYVAARGYNSGYMAASGDLSDAAGATACYVSDVANRLTGWVDAPSTCPGDESS
;
A
#
# COMPACT_ATOMS: atom_id res chain seq x y z
N MET A 1 -42.92 16.14 -32.87
CA MET A 1 -41.47 15.98 -32.68
C MET A 1 -41.01 16.95 -31.60
N PRO A 2 -40.60 16.50 -30.41
CA PRO A 2 -39.85 17.35 -29.50
C PRO A 2 -38.34 17.12 -29.66
N ARG A 3 -37.60 18.23 -29.53
CA ARG A 3 -36.14 18.34 -29.58
C ARG A 3 -35.45 17.39 -28.61
N ILE A 4 -34.43 16.70 -29.13
CA ILE A 4 -33.38 16.08 -28.33
C ILE A 4 -32.37 17.18 -28.06
N ASP A 5 -32.35 17.70 -26.85
CA ASP A 5 -31.25 18.53 -26.38
C ASP A 5 -30.14 17.59 -25.88
N HIS A 6 -28.97 17.67 -26.52
CA HIS A 6 -27.77 16.93 -26.16
C HIS A 6 -27.28 17.37 -24.77
N TYR A 7 -27.45 16.51 -23.77
CA TYR A 7 -26.78 16.66 -22.48
C TYR A 7 -25.36 16.11 -22.57
N SER A 8 -24.39 17.02 -22.65
CA SER A 8 -22.97 16.73 -22.42
C SER A 8 -22.69 16.90 -20.93
N HIS A 9 -22.81 15.83 -20.14
CA HIS A 9 -22.44 15.85 -18.73
C HIS A 9 -20.97 15.52 -18.54
N HIS A 10 -20.15 16.56 -18.36
CA HIS A 10 -19.03 16.50 -17.43
C HIS A 10 -19.62 16.81 -16.05
N ASP A 11 -19.99 15.79 -15.28
CA ASP A 11 -20.39 16.02 -13.89
C ASP A 11 -19.14 16.24 -13.03
N ASP A 12 -19.09 17.42 -12.42
CA ASP A 12 -18.10 17.82 -11.41
C ASP A 12 -18.21 16.89 -10.19
N PRO A 13 -17.14 16.20 -9.77
CA PRO A 13 -17.11 15.39 -8.56
C PRO A 13 -17.68 16.12 -7.33
N ALA A 14 -17.48 17.45 -7.24
CA ALA A 14 -18.01 18.25 -6.14
C ALA A 14 -19.56 18.26 -6.09
N LEU A 15 -20.24 18.17 -7.22
CA LEU A 15 -21.71 18.11 -7.30
C LEU A 15 -22.26 16.73 -6.92
N TYR A 16 -21.49 15.66 -7.17
CA TYR A 16 -21.81 14.33 -6.64
C TYR A 16 -21.67 14.31 -5.11
N PHE A 17 -20.59 14.91 -4.56
CA PHE A 17 -20.41 15.00 -3.11
C PHE A 17 -21.45 15.88 -2.40
N GLN A 18 -21.91 16.98 -3.03
CA GLN A 18 -23.06 17.73 -2.50
C GLN A 18 -24.35 16.88 -2.47
N ARG A 19 -24.55 16.01 -3.47
CA ARG A 19 -25.66 15.04 -3.47
C ARG A 19 -25.52 14.02 -2.33
N LEU A 20 -24.32 13.51 -2.07
CA LEU A 20 -24.06 12.57 -0.96
C LEU A 20 -24.30 13.20 0.42
N GLN A 21 -23.92 14.46 0.62
CA GLN A 21 -24.19 15.20 1.88
C GLN A 21 -25.71 15.36 2.13
N SER A 22 -26.49 15.58 1.07
CA SER A 22 -27.96 15.69 1.20
C SER A 22 -28.63 14.37 1.59
N TYR A 23 -28.04 13.23 1.20
CA TYR A 23 -28.58 11.88 1.48
C TYR A 23 -28.31 11.41 2.92
N SER A 24 -27.18 11.82 3.51
CA SER A 24 -26.84 11.52 4.92
C SER A 24 -27.79 12.20 5.91
N SER A 25 -28.39 13.32 5.52
CA SER A 25 -29.25 14.14 6.40
C SER A 25 -30.69 13.61 6.55
N SER A 26 -31.08 12.56 5.81
CA SER A 26 -32.48 12.13 5.68
C SER A 26 -32.83 10.75 6.25
N LYS A 27 -31.93 10.06 6.97
CA LYS A 27 -32.24 8.75 7.60
C LYS A 27 -32.22 8.82 9.14
N PRO A 28 -33.17 8.15 9.84
CA PRO A 28 -33.18 8.10 11.29
C PRO A 28 -32.03 7.22 11.82
N SER A 29 -31.44 7.62 12.94
CA SER A 29 -30.35 6.92 13.61
C SER A 29 -30.78 5.51 14.05
N PHE A 30 -30.10 4.48 13.54
CA PHE A 30 -30.24 3.11 14.04
C PHE A 30 -29.17 2.83 15.10
N SER A 31 -29.60 2.41 16.27
CA SER A 31 -28.75 1.97 17.38
C SER A 31 -28.13 0.60 17.06
N ARG A 32 -26.80 0.53 17.06
CA ARG A 32 -25.97 -0.67 16.82
C ARG A 32 -25.92 -1.58 18.07
N PRO A 33 -25.92 -2.92 17.92
CA PRO A 33 -25.36 -3.81 18.94
C PRO A 33 -23.83 -3.77 18.88
N SER A 34 -23.23 -3.82 20.07
CA SER A 34 -21.79 -3.77 20.31
C SER A 34 -21.23 -5.17 20.53
N SER A 35 -20.49 -5.71 19.55
CA SER A 35 -19.35 -6.63 19.77
C SER A 35 -18.73 -7.02 18.43
N LEU A 36 -17.55 -6.48 18.10
CA LEU A 36 -16.65 -7.11 17.12
C LEU A 36 -15.41 -7.53 17.89
N ALA A 37 -15.08 -8.83 17.84
CA ALA A 37 -13.88 -9.37 18.46
C ALA A 37 -12.68 -9.17 17.52
N PRO A 38 -11.49 -8.85 18.05
CA PRO A 38 -10.29 -8.67 17.24
C PRO A 38 -9.80 -10.00 16.65
N TRP A 39 -9.37 -9.96 15.39
CA TRP A 39 -8.76 -11.08 14.68
C TRP A 39 -7.54 -11.62 15.43
N SER A 40 -7.60 -12.87 15.91
CA SER A 40 -6.50 -13.54 16.60
C SER A 40 -5.79 -14.54 15.69
N HIS A 41 -4.47 -14.36 15.52
CA HIS A 41 -3.60 -15.33 14.88
C HIS A 41 -3.52 -16.64 15.68
N SER A 42 -3.87 -17.78 15.06
CA SER A 42 -3.53 -19.11 15.56
C SER A 42 -2.18 -19.56 14.99
N GLY A 43 -1.13 -19.36 15.78
CA GLY A 43 0.13 -20.08 15.62
C GLY A 43 -0.04 -21.52 16.10
N VAL A 44 0.22 -22.50 15.23
CA VAL A 44 0.22 -23.91 15.59
C VAL A 44 1.53 -24.26 16.30
N SER A 45 1.44 -24.51 17.60
CA SER A 45 2.48 -25.18 18.38
C SER A 45 2.38 -26.70 18.26
N LYS A 46 3.57 -27.32 18.22
CA LYS A 46 3.90 -28.75 18.16
C LYS A 46 3.01 -29.66 19.03
N ALA A 47 2.62 -30.79 18.44
CA ALA A 47 2.28 -32.01 19.17
C ALA A 47 3.40 -33.05 18.99
N SER A 48 3.77 -33.64 20.11
CA SER A 48 4.74 -34.71 20.35
C SER A 48 4.10 -36.09 20.25
N GLU A 49 4.88 -37.08 19.81
CA GLU A 49 4.87 -38.53 20.17
C GLU A 49 5.66 -39.28 19.07
N SER A 50 6.36 -40.39 19.26
CA SER A 50 7.18 -40.98 20.32
C SER A 50 7.91 -42.16 19.65
N ASP A 51 9.18 -42.35 20.04
CA ASP A 51 9.96 -43.59 20.10
C ASP A 51 9.85 -44.69 19.01
N VAL A 52 10.96 -44.89 18.28
CA VAL A 52 11.50 -46.23 17.98
C VAL A 52 13.03 -46.20 18.11
N GLU A 53 13.54 -47.07 18.98
CA GLU A 53 14.94 -47.31 19.32
C GLU A 53 15.78 -48.02 18.24
N SER A 54 17.11 -47.81 18.38
CA SER A 54 18.19 -48.79 18.23
C SER A 54 18.79 -49.07 16.83
N ALA A 55 20.00 -48.53 16.57
CA ALA A 55 21.29 -49.22 16.83
C ALA A 55 22.50 -48.59 16.08
N SER A 56 23.48 -48.12 16.87
CA SER A 56 24.95 -48.32 16.77
C SER A 56 25.65 -48.41 15.39
N SER A 57 26.63 -47.53 15.14
CA SER A 57 28.05 -47.88 15.29
C SER A 57 29.02 -46.69 15.09
N ARG A 58 30.22 -46.91 15.64
CA ARG A 58 31.35 -46.02 15.99
C ARG A 58 32.08 -45.37 14.80
N GLY A 59 32.75 -44.25 15.09
CA GLY A 59 33.88 -43.77 14.28
C GLY A 59 34.44 -42.41 14.73
N ARG A 60 35.09 -42.35 15.89
CA ARG A 60 35.89 -41.20 16.35
C ARG A 60 37.30 -41.33 15.77
N THR A 61 37.79 -40.29 15.10
CA THR A 61 39.23 -39.98 15.01
C THR A 61 39.41 -38.48 14.96
N GLU A 62 40.10 -37.98 15.99
CA GLU A 62 40.67 -36.65 16.08
C GLU A 62 41.90 -36.56 15.17
N SER A 63 42.12 -35.40 14.54
CA SER A 63 43.46 -34.89 14.28
C SER A 63 43.40 -33.38 14.10
N ALA A 64 44.13 -32.71 14.99
CA ALA A 64 44.38 -31.29 14.99
C ALA A 64 45.20 -30.89 13.77
N VAL A 65 44.84 -29.75 13.15
CA VAL A 65 45.77 -28.95 12.35
C VAL A 65 45.56 -27.48 12.69
N SER A 66 46.70 -26.83 12.74
CA SER A 66 47.12 -25.57 13.34
C SER A 66 46.52 -24.28 12.76
N VAL A 67 46.57 -23.28 13.62
CA VAL A 67 46.28 -21.86 13.45
C VAL A 67 47.29 -21.19 12.52
N GLU A 68 46.80 -20.60 11.42
CA GLU A 68 47.44 -19.57 10.60
C GLU A 68 46.28 -18.93 9.82
N SER A 69 45.87 -17.68 9.99
CA SER A 69 46.64 -16.51 9.55
C SER A 69 45.77 -15.26 9.80
N ALA A 70 46.06 -14.55 10.88
CA ALA A 70 45.67 -13.15 11.04
C ALA A 70 46.65 -12.32 10.20
N SER A 71 46.31 -12.02 8.94
CA SER A 71 47.17 -11.23 8.04
C SER A 71 46.42 -10.35 7.05
N TYR A 72 45.22 -9.89 7.40
CA TYR A 72 44.43 -9.01 6.53
C TYR A 72 43.85 -7.77 7.24
N LEU A 73 44.42 -7.38 8.38
CA LEU A 73 44.04 -6.17 9.13
C LEU A 73 45.24 -5.25 9.44
N ASP A 74 46.29 -5.31 8.62
CA ASP A 74 47.50 -4.49 8.81
C ASP A 74 47.86 -3.61 7.59
N SER A 75 47.11 -3.68 6.48
CA SER A 75 47.39 -2.88 5.28
C SER A 75 46.70 -1.51 5.24
N GLU A 76 45.68 -1.27 6.06
CA GLU A 76 45.01 0.05 6.12
C GLU A 76 45.64 1.01 7.13
N ALA A 77 46.26 0.49 8.20
CA ALA A 77 46.93 1.30 9.21
C ALA A 77 48.21 1.98 8.65
N ASP A 78 48.97 1.29 7.81
CA ASP A 78 50.19 1.81 7.20
C ASP A 78 49.94 2.98 6.22
N SER A 79 48.77 3.02 5.58
CA SER A 79 48.40 4.13 4.67
C SER A 79 48.15 5.45 5.41
N VAL A 80 47.54 5.37 6.60
CA VAL A 80 47.18 6.54 7.42
C VAL A 80 48.41 7.12 8.12
N TYR A 81 49.38 6.29 8.51
CA TYR A 81 50.65 6.76 9.08
C TYR A 81 51.59 7.36 8.03
N ALA A 82 51.57 6.86 6.78
CA ALA A 82 52.32 7.44 5.68
C ALA A 82 51.81 8.84 5.27
N GLU A 83 50.48 9.05 5.25
CA GLU A 83 49.88 10.35 4.92
C GLU A 83 50.14 11.42 6.01
N LYS A 84 50.11 11.03 7.30
CA LYS A 84 50.48 11.92 8.41
C LYS A 84 51.96 12.32 8.40
N ALA A 85 52.85 11.45 7.94
CA ALA A 85 54.27 11.77 7.80
C ALA A 85 54.53 12.76 6.65
N ALA A 86 53.80 12.63 5.53
CA ALA A 86 53.89 13.56 4.41
C ALA A 86 53.43 14.99 4.80
N TRP A 87 52.37 15.11 5.59
CA TRP A 87 51.91 16.41 6.12
C TRP A 87 52.92 17.06 7.07
N ARG A 88 53.63 16.29 7.91
CA ARG A 88 54.65 16.84 8.81
C ARG A 88 55.89 17.32 8.04
N ALA A 89 56.34 16.58 7.03
CA ALA A 89 57.47 16.97 6.19
C ALA A 89 57.18 18.25 5.36
N GLN A 90 55.93 18.44 4.90
CA GLN A 90 55.52 19.67 4.21
C GLN A 90 55.43 20.89 5.16
N SER A 91 55.09 20.67 6.43
CA SER A 91 55.02 21.74 7.44
C SER A 91 56.40 22.23 7.92
N GLU A 92 57.44 21.38 7.85
CA GLU A 92 58.81 21.74 8.27
C GLU A 92 59.62 22.42 7.14
N GLY A 93 59.22 22.22 5.88
CA GLY A 93 59.83 22.89 4.72
C GLY A 93 59.58 24.40 4.61
N SER A 94 58.60 24.93 5.36
CA SER A 94 58.27 26.37 5.36
C SER A 94 58.98 27.19 6.47
N ARG A 95 59.84 26.57 7.29
CA ARG A 95 60.66 27.29 8.29
C ARG A 95 62.06 27.59 7.74
N ARG A 96 62.15 28.52 6.78
CA ARG A 96 63.42 29.23 6.50
C ARG A 96 63.22 30.74 6.57
N ARG A 97 63.79 31.30 7.64
CA ARG A 97 64.32 32.67 7.80
C ARG A 97 63.45 33.82 7.28
N HIS A 98 62.67 34.40 8.19
CA HIS A 98 62.47 35.85 8.21
C HIS A 98 63.15 36.43 9.45
N THR A 99 64.19 37.22 9.19
CA THR A 99 64.89 38.05 10.15
C THR A 99 63.95 39.11 10.71
N PHE A 100 64.08 39.34 12.01
CA PHE A 100 63.47 40.40 12.78
C PHE A 100 63.61 41.75 12.07
N GLY A 101 62.47 42.36 11.74
CA GLY A 101 62.37 43.70 11.17
C GLY A 101 61.00 44.24 11.54
N ASP A 102 60.98 45.24 12.40
CA ASP A 102 59.78 45.98 12.79
C ASP A 102 59.07 46.50 11.55
N SER A 103 57.84 46.03 11.29
CA SER A 103 56.90 46.74 10.42
C SER A 103 55.53 46.82 11.08
N GLU A 104 55.23 48.05 11.47
CA GLU A 104 53.95 48.69 11.69
C GLU A 104 52.67 47.88 11.40
N LYS A 105 51.68 48.04 12.29
CA LYS A 105 50.33 47.51 12.15
C LYS A 105 49.68 48.00 10.86
N GLU A 106 49.84 47.28 9.76
CA GLU A 106 49.10 47.53 8.51
C GLU A 106 47.62 47.24 8.74
N GLY A 107 46.86 48.33 8.96
CA GLY A 107 45.41 48.30 8.99
C GLY A 107 44.88 47.73 7.67
N TRP A 108 44.11 46.65 7.77
CA TRP A 108 43.56 45.96 6.61
C TRP A 108 42.82 46.93 5.68
N SER A 109 43.22 47.00 4.41
CA SER A 109 42.64 47.95 3.45
C SER A 109 41.12 47.73 3.32
N ARG A 110 40.37 48.84 3.21
CA ARG A 110 38.89 48.81 3.17
C ARG A 110 38.35 47.85 2.11
N ARG A 111 39.05 47.72 0.98
CA ARG A 111 38.70 46.80 -0.11
C ARG A 111 38.82 45.33 0.31
N ARG A 112 39.89 44.94 1.01
CA ARG A 112 40.07 43.56 1.46
C ARG A 112 39.06 43.20 2.57
N LYS A 113 38.74 44.13 3.48
CA LYS A 113 37.67 43.93 4.47
C LYS A 113 36.31 43.66 3.80
N VAL A 114 35.95 44.44 2.78
CA VAL A 114 34.70 44.24 2.03
C VAL A 114 34.68 42.88 1.34
N VAL A 115 35.75 42.49 0.65
CA VAL A 115 35.82 41.19 -0.04
C VAL A 115 35.69 40.01 0.93
N ILE A 116 36.36 40.07 2.09
CA ILE A 116 36.31 39.01 3.10
C ILE A 116 34.91 38.92 3.72
N CYS A 117 34.29 40.07 4.04
CA CYS A 117 32.92 40.09 4.55
C CYS A 117 31.91 39.57 3.52
N SER A 118 32.08 39.88 2.24
CA SER A 118 31.24 39.36 1.16
C SER A 118 31.37 37.85 0.98
N ILE A 119 32.58 37.30 1.05
CA ILE A 119 32.82 35.85 1.00
C ILE A 119 32.25 35.16 2.23
N ALA A 120 32.48 35.70 3.43
CA ALA A 120 31.93 35.15 4.67
C ALA A 120 30.39 35.18 4.68
N ALA A 121 29.77 36.23 4.14
CA ALA A 121 28.32 36.30 3.99
C ALA A 121 27.79 35.26 2.99
N LEU A 122 28.47 35.06 1.85
CA LEU A 122 28.09 34.01 0.88
C LEU A 122 28.23 32.60 1.47
N VAL A 123 29.29 32.34 2.23
CA VAL A 123 29.49 31.07 2.91
C VAL A 123 28.41 30.84 3.98
N LEU A 124 28.04 31.86 4.76
CA LEU A 124 26.94 31.79 5.71
C LEU A 124 25.59 31.53 5.03
N ILE A 125 25.32 32.18 3.90
CA ILE A 125 24.11 31.95 3.11
C ILE A 125 24.08 30.51 2.60
N LEU A 126 25.18 29.97 2.08
CA LEU A 126 25.24 28.57 1.65
C LEU A 126 25.06 27.59 2.80
N ILE A 127 25.65 27.87 3.98
CA ILE A 127 25.49 27.05 5.18
C ILE A 127 24.05 27.06 5.70
N ILE A 128 23.26 28.11 5.45
CA ILE A 128 21.85 28.18 5.88
C ILE A 128 20.91 27.62 4.79
N VAL A 129 21.16 27.96 3.53
CA VAL A 129 20.28 27.58 2.41
C VAL A 129 20.40 26.10 2.07
N ILE A 130 21.59 25.51 2.12
CA ILE A 130 21.79 24.10 1.76
C ILE A 130 21.05 23.16 2.74
N PRO A 131 21.13 23.32 4.08
CA PRO A 131 20.36 22.50 5.01
C PRO A 131 18.85 22.72 4.88
N VAL A 132 18.38 23.94 4.62
CA VAL A 132 16.95 24.22 4.42
C VAL A 132 16.42 23.50 3.18
N VAL A 133 17.12 23.59 2.04
CA VAL A 133 16.74 22.90 0.80
C VAL A 133 16.80 21.37 0.95
N VAL A 134 17.81 20.83 1.65
CA VAL A 134 17.93 19.39 1.91
C VAL A 134 16.86 18.90 2.90
N HIS A 135 16.49 19.70 3.90
CA HIS A 135 15.39 19.38 4.82
C HIS A 135 14.04 19.40 4.11
N GLU A 136 13.82 20.35 3.20
CA GLU A 136 12.61 20.44 2.40
C GLU A 136 12.49 19.25 1.42
N GLN A 137 13.59 18.73 0.86
CA GLN A 137 13.57 17.52 0.02
C GLN A 137 13.25 16.22 0.77
N GLN A 138 13.47 16.14 2.09
CA GLN A 138 13.08 14.97 2.89
C GLN A 138 11.58 14.92 3.22
N THR A 139 10.81 15.94 2.87
CA THR A 139 9.35 16.01 3.13
C THR A 139 8.48 15.59 1.95
N ALA A 140 9.05 15.30 0.78
CA ALA A 140 8.29 14.92 -0.41
C ALA A 140 7.80 13.46 -0.30
N PHE A 141 6.49 13.25 -0.30
CA PHE A 141 5.91 11.92 -0.50
C PHE A 141 6.21 11.44 -1.91
N HIS A 142 6.95 10.34 -2.02
CA HIS A 142 7.36 9.80 -3.32
C HIS A 142 6.29 8.91 -3.90
N TYR A 143 5.42 9.48 -4.73
CA TYR A 143 4.45 8.75 -5.54
C TYR A 143 5.01 8.50 -6.94
N THR A 144 5.07 7.24 -7.37
CA THR A 144 5.41 6.86 -8.75
C THR A 144 4.18 6.27 -9.41
N PRO A 145 3.59 6.93 -10.43
CA PRO A 145 2.46 6.37 -11.16
C PRO A 145 2.81 5.03 -11.83
N SER A 146 1.94 4.04 -11.69
CA SER A 146 2.02 2.78 -12.45
C SER A 146 1.23 2.87 -13.76
N SER A 147 1.78 2.27 -14.82
CA SER A 147 1.13 2.12 -16.13
C SER A 147 0.65 0.68 -16.38
N ALA A 148 0.67 -0.19 -15.37
CA ALA A 148 0.24 -1.57 -15.52
C ALA A 148 -1.25 -1.63 -15.86
N GLN A 149 -1.59 -2.43 -16.87
CA GLN A 149 -2.95 -2.61 -17.38
C GLN A 149 -3.31 -4.08 -17.54
N VAL A 150 -4.62 -4.36 -17.44
CA VAL A 150 -5.15 -5.67 -17.83
C VAL A 150 -5.05 -5.83 -19.35
N THR A 151 -4.53 -6.96 -19.78
CA THR A 151 -4.30 -7.35 -21.18
C THR A 151 -4.94 -8.69 -21.52
N ASN A 152 -5.30 -9.49 -20.52
CA ASN A 152 -5.95 -10.78 -20.73
C ASN A 152 -7.41 -10.58 -21.17
N ALA A 153 -7.73 -10.99 -22.40
CA ALA A 153 -9.07 -10.86 -22.98
C ALA A 153 -10.16 -11.52 -22.14
N THR A 154 -9.86 -12.62 -21.45
CA THR A 154 -10.82 -13.31 -20.59
C THR A 154 -11.30 -12.39 -19.46
N ALA A 155 -10.41 -11.58 -18.87
CA ALA A 155 -10.76 -10.64 -17.81
C ALA A 155 -11.80 -9.60 -18.25
N PHE A 156 -11.76 -9.18 -19.52
CA PHE A 156 -12.76 -8.29 -20.08
C PHE A 156 -14.11 -9.00 -20.29
N THR A 157 -14.10 -10.28 -20.66
CA THR A 157 -15.33 -11.05 -20.88
C THR A 157 -16.00 -11.51 -19.58
N THR A 158 -15.21 -11.73 -18.52
CA THR A 158 -15.70 -12.15 -17.19
C THR A 158 -16.02 -10.97 -16.27
N GLY A 159 -15.71 -9.74 -16.71
CA GLY A 159 -16.05 -8.48 -16.04
C GLY A 159 -15.05 -8.01 -14.98
N GLY A 160 -13.92 -8.70 -14.80
CA GLY A 160 -12.83 -8.18 -13.95
C GLY A 160 -12.12 -6.96 -14.54
N ALA A 161 -12.21 -6.77 -15.87
CA ALA A 161 -11.67 -5.63 -16.59
C ALA A 161 -12.71 -5.03 -17.55
N THR A 162 -12.55 -3.75 -17.88
CA THR A 162 -13.47 -3.04 -18.77
C THR A 162 -12.77 -1.92 -19.54
N HIS A 163 -13.26 -1.66 -20.75
CA HIS A 163 -12.92 -0.46 -21.53
C HIS A 163 -13.93 0.66 -21.35
N ASN A 164 -15.00 0.42 -20.59
CA ASN A 164 -15.96 1.45 -20.25
C ASN A 164 -15.29 2.50 -19.37
N SER A 165 -15.73 3.74 -19.50
CA SER A 165 -15.24 4.83 -18.66
C SER A 165 -15.61 4.56 -17.21
N ALA A 166 -14.65 4.66 -16.28
CA ALA A 166 -14.97 4.52 -14.86
C ALA A 166 -16.00 5.58 -14.40
N ASN A 167 -16.09 6.72 -15.09
CA ASN A 167 -17.09 7.76 -14.78
C ASN A 167 -18.55 7.34 -15.09
N ASP A 168 -18.77 6.20 -15.74
CA ASP A 168 -20.11 5.60 -15.80
C ASP A 168 -20.41 4.93 -14.46
N MET A 169 -21.24 5.57 -13.64
CA MET A 169 -21.57 5.08 -12.30
C MET A 169 -22.83 4.20 -12.28
N GLN A 170 -23.55 4.10 -13.41
CA GLN A 170 -24.76 3.29 -13.60
C GLN A 170 -24.46 2.01 -14.38
N ASP A 171 -23.24 1.49 -14.24
CA ASP A 171 -22.62 0.40 -14.99
C ASP A 171 -23.06 -1.03 -14.55
N GLY A 172 -24.18 -1.16 -13.82
CA GLY A 172 -24.64 -2.43 -13.25
C GLY A 172 -26.14 -2.49 -12.98
N ILE A 173 -26.57 -3.54 -12.27
CA ILE A 173 -28.00 -3.85 -12.06
C ILE A 173 -28.56 -3.30 -10.74
N GLY A 174 -29.17 -2.12 -10.79
CA GLY A 174 -29.87 -1.55 -9.63
C GLY A 174 -29.03 -1.59 -8.33
N ALA A 175 -29.71 -1.64 -7.18
CA ALA A 175 -29.05 -1.61 -5.87
C ALA A 175 -28.74 -2.98 -5.26
N GLY A 176 -29.17 -4.07 -5.88
CA GLY A 176 -29.07 -5.41 -5.30
C GLY A 176 -29.93 -5.58 -4.04
N GLN A 177 -29.55 -6.53 -3.20
CA GLN A 177 -30.18 -6.79 -1.91
C GLN A 177 -29.09 -7.00 -0.86
N ASP A 178 -29.27 -6.42 0.33
CA ASP A 178 -28.41 -6.72 1.47
C ASP A 178 -28.72 -8.13 1.97
N LYS A 179 -28.04 -9.10 1.36
CA LYS A 179 -28.18 -10.52 1.61
C LYS A 179 -26.85 -11.20 1.38
N TYR A 180 -26.51 -12.12 2.26
CA TYR A 180 -25.37 -13.02 2.07
C TYR A 180 -25.79 -14.33 1.41
N THR A 181 -25.00 -14.78 0.44
CA THR A 181 -25.07 -16.12 -0.16
C THR A 181 -23.67 -16.74 -0.08
N TYR A 182 -23.52 -17.87 0.61
CA TYR A 182 -22.24 -18.56 0.63
C TYR A 182 -21.96 -19.22 -0.73
N TYR A 183 -20.95 -18.72 -1.44
CA TYR A 183 -20.46 -19.29 -2.70
C TYR A 183 -19.23 -20.16 -2.44
N SER A 184 -19.17 -21.33 -3.08
CA SER A 184 -18.05 -22.28 -2.96
C SER A 184 -17.85 -23.08 -4.25
N GLY A 185 -16.68 -23.72 -4.38
CA GLY A 185 -16.31 -24.47 -5.57
C GLY A 185 -15.61 -23.60 -6.62
N PRO A 186 -15.63 -24.02 -7.90
CA PRO A 186 -14.94 -23.31 -8.97
C PRO A 186 -15.61 -21.97 -9.31
N ALA A 187 -14.92 -21.13 -10.08
CA ALA A 187 -15.40 -19.81 -10.52
C ALA A 187 -16.82 -19.82 -11.14
N SER A 188 -17.20 -20.91 -11.82
CA SER A 188 -18.54 -21.08 -12.40
C SER A 188 -19.67 -21.13 -11.37
N SER A 189 -19.37 -21.31 -10.09
CA SER A 189 -20.34 -21.26 -8.98
C SER A 189 -20.61 -19.85 -8.47
N PHE A 190 -19.88 -18.84 -8.95
CA PHE A 190 -19.97 -17.46 -8.51
C PHE A 190 -20.80 -16.62 -9.49
N PRO A 191 -21.45 -15.53 -9.03
CA PRO A 191 -22.34 -14.73 -9.86
C PRO A 191 -21.58 -14.04 -11.01
N PRO A 192 -22.06 -14.07 -12.27
CA PRO A 192 -21.37 -13.41 -13.37
C PRO A 192 -21.44 -11.88 -13.21
N ALA A 193 -20.50 -11.15 -13.81
CA ALA A 193 -20.46 -9.68 -13.72
C ALA A 193 -21.73 -8.96 -14.19
N THR A 194 -22.55 -9.60 -15.03
CA THR A 194 -23.87 -9.09 -15.42
C THR A 194 -24.88 -8.98 -14.27
N THR A 195 -24.60 -9.59 -13.10
CA THR A 195 -25.41 -9.44 -11.89
C THR A 195 -24.79 -8.50 -10.87
N TRP A 196 -23.67 -7.85 -11.20
CA TRP A 196 -23.08 -6.88 -10.29
C TRP A 196 -23.93 -5.61 -10.24
N ILE A 197 -24.08 -5.05 -9.05
CA ILE A 197 -24.76 -3.76 -8.87
C ILE A 197 -23.94 -2.64 -9.50
N SER A 198 -24.54 -1.48 -9.76
CA SER A 198 -23.77 -0.35 -10.27
C SER A 198 -22.84 0.21 -9.20
N PHE A 199 -21.72 0.83 -9.61
CA PHE A 199 -20.80 1.45 -8.66
C PHE A 199 -21.50 2.49 -7.78
N GLU A 200 -22.38 3.32 -8.35
CA GLU A 200 -23.14 4.32 -7.56
C GLU A 200 -23.89 3.67 -6.39
N ASN A 201 -24.56 2.54 -6.65
CA ASN A 201 -25.31 1.84 -5.62
C ASN A 201 -24.39 1.15 -4.61
N MET A 202 -23.29 0.55 -5.08
CA MET A 202 -22.29 -0.08 -4.21
C MET A 202 -21.66 0.94 -3.27
N TRP A 203 -21.23 2.08 -3.80
CA TRP A 203 -20.65 3.18 -3.05
C TRP A 203 -21.65 3.76 -2.03
N THR A 204 -22.86 4.10 -2.49
CA THR A 204 -23.88 4.73 -1.63
C THR A 204 -24.29 3.82 -0.47
N SER A 205 -24.43 2.52 -0.72
CA SER A 205 -24.86 1.56 0.30
C SER A 205 -23.76 1.30 1.34
N ASN A 206 -22.49 1.36 0.94
CA ASN A 206 -21.35 1.13 1.85
C ASN A 206 -20.83 2.42 2.53
N LEU A 207 -21.25 3.61 2.07
CA LEU A 207 -20.78 4.89 2.61
C LEU A 207 -20.90 5.01 4.14
N PRO A 208 -22.01 4.60 4.81
CA PRO A 208 -22.10 4.66 6.27
C PRO A 208 -21.06 3.77 6.98
N SER A 209 -20.77 2.59 6.40
CA SER A 209 -19.75 1.68 6.90
C SER A 209 -18.35 2.28 6.72
N MET A 210 -18.05 2.83 5.54
CA MET A 210 -16.78 3.51 5.28
C MET A 210 -16.55 4.71 6.21
N GLN A 211 -17.60 5.46 6.54
CA GLN A 211 -17.53 6.58 7.48
C GLN A 211 -17.14 6.15 8.91
N THR A 212 -17.47 4.93 9.32
CA THR A 212 -17.24 4.45 10.70
C THR A 212 -16.27 3.27 10.80
N SER A 213 -15.58 2.98 9.68
CA SER A 213 -14.75 1.80 9.51
C SER A 213 -13.52 1.80 10.42
N CYS A 214 -12.86 2.95 10.60
CA CYS A 214 -11.65 3.00 11.41
C CYS A 214 -11.91 2.82 12.89
N SER A 215 -13.00 3.38 13.42
CA SER A 215 -13.39 3.14 14.80
C SER A 215 -13.84 1.69 15.01
N ALA A 216 -14.59 1.12 14.05
CA ALA A 216 -14.98 -0.29 14.06
C ALA A 216 -13.77 -1.25 14.06
N LEU A 217 -12.68 -0.87 13.41
CA LEU A 217 -11.42 -1.61 13.38
C LEU A 217 -10.45 -1.26 14.51
N HIS A 218 -10.85 -0.37 15.45
CA HIS A 218 -9.97 0.16 16.49
C HIS A 218 -8.67 0.79 15.96
N ALA A 219 -8.76 1.37 14.75
CA ALA A 219 -7.64 1.84 13.95
C ALA A 219 -7.39 3.35 14.06
N GLY A 220 -8.19 4.07 14.85
CA GLY A 220 -8.04 5.51 15.07
C GLY A 220 -9.30 6.29 14.75
N GLN A 221 -9.14 7.53 14.30
CA GLN A 221 -10.25 8.37 13.92
C GLN A 221 -10.90 7.88 12.64
N ASP A 222 -12.22 7.98 12.61
CA ASP A 222 -13.04 7.70 11.44
C ASP A 222 -12.71 8.62 10.27
N ASN A 223 -12.94 8.10 9.06
CA ASN A 223 -12.61 8.82 7.84
C ASN A 223 -13.37 10.15 7.77
N THR A 224 -12.63 11.23 7.52
CA THR A 224 -13.21 12.52 7.15
C THR A 224 -13.90 12.45 5.79
N ILE A 225 -14.81 13.38 5.52
CA ILE A 225 -15.46 13.51 4.21
C ILE A 225 -14.42 13.66 3.09
N ALA A 226 -13.32 14.38 3.35
CA ALA A 226 -12.24 14.56 2.38
C ALA A 226 -11.52 13.23 2.08
N GLN A 227 -11.19 12.43 3.10
CA GLN A 227 -10.58 11.12 2.91
C GLN A 227 -11.49 10.17 2.11
N ILE A 228 -12.80 10.17 2.39
CA ILE A 228 -13.77 9.39 1.62
C ILE A 228 -13.81 9.84 0.16
N ALA A 229 -13.75 11.15 -0.09
CA ALA A 229 -13.70 11.69 -1.44
C ALA A 229 -12.41 11.34 -2.19
N ASP A 230 -11.28 11.32 -1.48
CA ASP A 230 -10.00 10.89 -2.01
C ASP A 230 -10.02 9.38 -2.36
N ILE A 231 -10.67 8.53 -1.54
CA ILE A 231 -10.85 7.10 -1.85
C ILE A 231 -11.64 6.93 -3.16
N TYR A 232 -12.77 7.61 -3.30
CA TYR A 232 -13.57 7.58 -4.53
C TYR A 232 -12.70 7.97 -5.73
N THR A 233 -12.03 9.12 -5.64
CA THR A 233 -11.18 9.66 -6.71
C THR A 233 -10.04 8.71 -7.07
N ALA A 234 -9.41 8.09 -6.07
CA ALA A 234 -8.35 7.11 -6.26
C ALA A 234 -8.85 5.86 -7.00
N ILE A 235 -10.02 5.32 -6.63
CA ILE A 235 -10.63 4.17 -7.31
C ILE A 235 -10.91 4.49 -8.78
N GLN A 236 -11.57 5.62 -9.05
CA GLN A 236 -11.87 6.06 -10.42
C GLN A 236 -10.60 6.27 -11.25
N SER A 237 -9.59 6.90 -10.66
CA SER A 237 -8.28 7.13 -11.28
C SER A 237 -7.60 5.82 -11.64
N ARG A 238 -7.56 4.86 -10.71
CA ARG A 238 -6.89 3.57 -10.92
C ARG A 238 -7.67 2.63 -11.82
N ALA A 239 -9.00 2.65 -11.80
CA ALA A 239 -9.82 1.93 -12.77
C ALA A 239 -9.51 2.37 -14.21
N ASN A 240 -9.55 3.69 -14.47
CA ASN A 240 -9.22 4.23 -15.80
C ASN A 240 -7.78 3.90 -16.23
N ALA A 241 -6.81 3.99 -15.31
CA ALA A 241 -5.41 3.75 -15.63
C ALA A 241 -5.08 2.27 -15.88
N SER A 242 -5.76 1.35 -15.18
CA SER A 242 -5.43 -0.08 -15.14
C SER A 242 -6.37 -0.96 -15.97
N LEU A 243 -7.53 -0.43 -16.37
CA LEU A 243 -8.64 -1.15 -16.99
C LEU A 243 -9.31 -2.19 -16.07
N VAL A 244 -9.02 -2.19 -14.77
CA VAL A 244 -9.76 -3.00 -13.79
C VAL A 244 -11.13 -2.36 -13.54
N ASP A 245 -12.19 -3.17 -13.48
CA ASP A 245 -13.55 -2.69 -13.19
C ASP A 245 -13.59 -2.02 -11.80
N HIS A 246 -14.07 -0.78 -11.74
CA HIS A 246 -14.05 0.01 -10.51
C HIS A 246 -14.89 -0.58 -9.37
N ARG A 247 -15.95 -1.36 -9.67
CA ARG A 247 -16.73 -2.08 -8.66
C ARG A 247 -15.88 -3.16 -8.02
N PHE A 248 -15.04 -3.82 -8.81
CA PHE A 248 -14.12 -4.83 -8.31
C PHE A 248 -13.02 -4.20 -7.44
N ILE A 249 -12.48 -3.04 -7.81
CA ILE A 249 -11.55 -2.29 -6.94
C ILE A 249 -12.24 -1.94 -5.61
N LEU A 250 -13.46 -1.41 -5.64
CA LEU A 250 -14.22 -1.07 -4.44
C LEU A 250 -14.51 -2.31 -3.57
N ALA A 251 -14.87 -3.45 -4.18
CA ALA A 251 -15.09 -4.69 -3.46
C ALA A 251 -13.85 -5.12 -2.65
N ILE A 252 -12.66 -4.98 -3.23
CA ILE A 252 -11.40 -5.30 -2.57
C ILE A 252 -11.05 -4.29 -1.48
N VAL A 253 -11.24 -2.97 -1.71
CA VAL A 253 -11.08 -1.96 -0.64
C VAL A 253 -11.97 -2.28 0.56
N LEU A 254 -13.23 -2.65 0.31
CA LEU A 254 -14.18 -3.00 1.37
C LEU A 254 -13.82 -4.32 2.06
N GLN A 255 -13.29 -5.29 1.32
CA GLN A 255 -12.84 -6.57 1.86
C GLN A 255 -11.60 -6.43 2.75
N GLU A 256 -10.66 -5.57 2.37
CA GLU A 256 -9.36 -5.44 3.05
C GLU A 256 -9.39 -4.49 4.23
N SER A 257 -10.22 -3.44 4.18
CA SER A 257 -10.18 -2.37 5.20
C SER A 257 -11.53 -1.76 5.54
N HIS A 258 -12.63 -2.21 4.93
CA HIS A 258 -13.93 -1.52 4.98
C HIS A 258 -13.82 -0.03 4.55
N GLY A 259 -12.77 0.35 3.83
CA GLY A 259 -12.47 1.73 3.46
C GLY A 259 -11.73 2.56 4.52
N CYS A 260 -11.24 1.98 5.62
CA CYS A 260 -10.51 2.73 6.63
C CYS A 260 -9.11 3.12 6.15
N VAL A 261 -8.82 4.42 6.03
CA VAL A 261 -7.46 4.88 5.63
C VAL A 261 -6.42 4.63 6.72
N HIS A 262 -6.84 4.52 7.98
CA HIS A 262 -5.97 4.26 9.13
C HIS A 262 -5.80 2.77 9.45
N VAL A 263 -6.26 1.88 8.57
CA VAL A 263 -6.27 0.43 8.81
C VAL A 263 -4.88 -0.08 9.25
N PRO A 264 -4.80 -0.93 10.28
CA PRO A 264 -3.53 -1.49 10.72
C PRO A 264 -2.88 -2.32 9.60
N THR A 265 -1.55 -2.33 9.57
CA THR A 265 -0.78 -3.16 8.64
C THR A 265 -0.88 -4.63 9.02
N THR A 266 -1.40 -5.46 8.12
CA THR A 266 -1.31 -6.93 8.26
C THR A 266 0.04 -7.42 7.74
N HIS A 267 0.33 -8.71 7.94
CA HIS A 267 1.56 -9.33 7.45
C HIS A 267 1.25 -10.65 6.78
N SER A 268 1.92 -10.92 5.67
CA SER A 268 1.88 -12.25 5.03
C SER A 268 2.48 -13.33 5.95
N SER A 269 2.30 -14.60 5.60
CA SER A 269 2.89 -15.75 6.31
C SER A 269 4.42 -15.72 6.37
N THR A 270 5.06 -14.98 5.47
CA THR A 270 6.52 -14.78 5.43
C THR A 270 6.97 -13.49 6.13
N GLY A 271 6.04 -12.74 6.73
CA GLY A 271 6.33 -11.53 7.51
C GLY A 271 6.43 -10.25 6.68
N VAL A 272 6.12 -10.28 5.38
CA VAL A 272 6.08 -9.04 4.58
C VAL A 272 4.88 -8.18 5.01
N PRO A 273 5.08 -6.88 5.31
CA PRO A 273 4.00 -5.97 5.67
C PRO A 273 3.08 -5.68 4.48
N ASN A 274 1.79 -5.62 4.76
CA ASN A 274 0.71 -5.42 3.81
C ASN A 274 -0.12 -4.20 4.23
N PRO A 275 0.34 -2.96 4.03
CA PRO A 275 -0.37 -1.78 4.55
C PRO A 275 -1.49 -1.27 3.64
N GLY A 276 -2.25 -0.32 4.18
CA GLY A 276 -3.13 0.56 3.42
C GLY A 276 -4.50 -0.03 3.09
N LEU A 277 -5.29 0.76 2.35
CA LEU A 277 -6.70 0.48 2.04
C LEU A 277 -6.97 -0.89 1.41
N MET A 278 -6.01 -1.40 0.63
CA MET A 278 -6.09 -2.69 -0.04
C MET A 278 -5.09 -3.71 0.54
N GLN A 279 -4.48 -3.45 1.70
CA GLN A 279 -3.53 -4.34 2.39
C GLN A 279 -2.49 -4.95 1.43
N SER A 280 -1.85 -4.09 0.63
CA SER A 280 -1.07 -4.52 -0.52
C SER A 280 0.34 -4.93 -0.12
N HIS A 281 0.86 -6.01 -0.71
CA HIS A 281 2.17 -6.56 -0.37
C HIS A 281 3.31 -5.55 -0.56
N ALA A 282 3.95 -5.17 0.55
CA ALA A 282 4.96 -4.10 0.61
C ALA A 282 4.48 -2.76 0.00
N GLY A 283 3.20 -2.44 0.18
CA GLY A 283 2.57 -1.23 -0.34
C GLY A 283 2.77 0.03 0.51
N SER A 284 2.00 1.05 0.16
CA SER A 284 1.97 2.36 0.79
C SER A 284 1.03 2.41 2.00
N SER A 285 1.32 3.32 2.93
CA SER A 285 0.48 3.63 4.09
C SER A 285 -0.08 5.04 3.99
N PHE A 286 -1.14 5.30 4.76
CA PHE A 286 -1.71 6.64 4.87
C PHE A 286 -0.72 7.66 5.45
N SER A 287 -0.68 8.85 4.86
CA SER A 287 0.12 9.98 5.31
C SER A 287 -0.75 11.22 5.49
N PRO A 288 -0.98 11.72 6.72
CA PRO A 288 -1.78 12.92 6.95
C PRO A 288 -1.25 14.17 6.23
N ALA A 289 0.08 14.27 6.05
CA ALA A 289 0.71 15.39 5.35
C ALA A 289 0.51 15.32 3.82
N HIS A 290 0.16 14.15 3.29
CA HIS A 290 0.03 13.86 1.86
C HIS A 290 -1.22 12.99 1.63
N GLN A 291 -2.36 13.46 2.15
CA GLN A 291 -3.59 12.66 2.28
C GLN A 291 -4.04 12.07 0.93
N ALA A 292 -4.26 12.93 -0.07
CA ALA A 292 -4.79 12.51 -1.36
C ALA A 292 -3.78 11.62 -2.11
N GLU A 293 -2.49 11.98 -2.12
CA GLU A 293 -1.44 11.22 -2.78
C GLU A 293 -1.21 9.86 -2.13
N SER A 294 -1.24 9.77 -0.79
CA SER A 294 -1.08 8.50 -0.09
C SER A 294 -2.29 7.58 -0.25
N ILE A 295 -3.51 8.12 -0.30
CA ILE A 295 -4.71 7.35 -0.63
C ILE A 295 -4.66 6.84 -2.07
N LEU A 296 -4.25 7.69 -3.02
CA LEU A 296 -4.03 7.26 -4.41
C LEU A 296 -2.98 6.15 -4.51
N ALA A 297 -1.87 6.26 -3.77
CA ALA A 297 -0.82 5.24 -3.73
C ALA A 297 -1.34 3.92 -3.14
N MET A 298 -2.08 3.95 -2.03
CA MET A 298 -2.68 2.75 -1.43
C MET A 298 -3.59 1.99 -2.41
N VAL A 299 -4.43 2.70 -3.16
CA VAL A 299 -5.31 2.08 -4.18
C VAL A 299 -4.51 1.64 -5.40
N GLN A 300 -3.46 2.39 -5.79
CA GLN A 300 -2.56 2.00 -6.87
C GLN A 300 -1.87 0.68 -6.57
N ASP A 301 -1.31 0.54 -5.37
CA ASP A 301 -0.53 -0.63 -4.99
C ASP A 301 -1.38 -1.90 -5.01
N GLY A 302 -2.64 -1.83 -4.57
CA GLY A 302 -3.56 -2.97 -4.64
C GLY A 302 -4.08 -3.24 -6.06
N THR A 303 -4.34 -2.18 -6.84
CA THR A 303 -4.89 -2.36 -8.19
C THR A 303 -3.82 -2.80 -9.19
N GLN A 304 -2.69 -2.10 -9.22
CA GLN A 304 -1.64 -2.23 -10.23
C GLN A 304 -0.38 -2.96 -9.71
N GLY A 305 -0.37 -3.34 -8.43
CA GLY A 305 0.74 -4.04 -7.79
C GLY A 305 1.85 -3.12 -7.30
N THR A 306 2.78 -3.70 -6.56
CA THR A 306 4.02 -3.07 -6.11
C THR A 306 5.22 -3.73 -6.83
N PRO A 307 6.45 -3.20 -6.69
CA PRO A 307 7.63 -3.89 -7.20
C PRO A 307 7.84 -5.30 -6.62
N SER A 308 7.25 -5.58 -5.46
CA SER A 308 7.45 -6.84 -4.71
C SER A 308 6.22 -7.74 -4.70
N GLY A 309 5.06 -7.28 -5.19
CA GLY A 309 3.80 -7.99 -5.04
C GLY A 309 2.78 -7.71 -6.14
N ALA A 310 2.03 -8.75 -6.50
CA ALA A 310 0.97 -8.68 -7.49
C ALA A 310 -0.25 -7.91 -6.97
N GLY A 311 -0.78 -6.99 -7.78
CA GLY A 311 -2.10 -6.39 -7.59
C GLY A 311 -3.17 -7.08 -8.43
N LEU A 312 -4.34 -6.46 -8.53
CA LEU A 312 -5.45 -6.98 -9.34
C LEU A 312 -5.09 -7.13 -10.82
N VAL A 313 -4.32 -6.20 -11.40
CA VAL A 313 -3.87 -6.28 -12.80
C VAL A 313 -3.11 -7.57 -13.07
N GLN A 314 -2.13 -7.90 -12.23
CA GLN A 314 -1.32 -9.11 -12.41
C GLN A 314 -2.15 -10.37 -12.24
N ASN A 315 -3.04 -10.40 -11.23
CA ASN A 315 -3.92 -11.53 -10.98
C ASN A 315 -4.95 -11.73 -12.10
N LEU A 316 -5.57 -10.66 -12.61
CA LEU A 316 -6.49 -10.74 -13.76
C LEU A 316 -5.76 -11.14 -15.04
N ASN A 317 -4.53 -10.67 -15.25
CA ASN A 317 -3.71 -11.11 -16.38
C ASN A 317 -3.37 -12.59 -16.30
N LEU A 318 -3.09 -13.10 -15.10
CA LEU A 318 -2.75 -14.50 -14.88
C LEU A 318 -3.96 -15.43 -14.99
N TYR A 319 -5.07 -15.08 -14.35
CA TYR A 319 -6.20 -15.99 -14.16
C TYR A 319 -7.40 -15.71 -15.07
N GLY A 320 -7.56 -14.48 -15.56
CA GLY A 320 -8.65 -14.09 -16.46
C GLY A 320 -10.04 -14.02 -15.82
N ASP A 321 -10.28 -14.58 -14.65
CA ASP A 321 -11.56 -14.50 -13.93
C ASP A 321 -11.43 -13.65 -12.66
N PRO A 322 -12.36 -12.72 -12.36
CA PRO A 322 -12.26 -11.82 -11.21
C PRO A 322 -12.26 -12.56 -9.86
N TYR A 323 -12.98 -13.69 -9.74
CA TYR A 323 -13.04 -14.44 -8.49
C TYR A 323 -11.78 -15.27 -8.27
N VAL A 324 -11.25 -15.85 -9.34
CA VAL A 324 -9.92 -16.50 -9.30
C VAL A 324 -8.83 -15.47 -9.01
N ALA A 325 -8.92 -14.28 -9.60
CA ALA A 325 -8.00 -13.17 -9.31
C ALA A 325 -8.10 -12.68 -7.86
N ALA A 326 -9.31 -12.62 -7.28
CA ALA A 326 -9.52 -12.27 -5.88
C ALA A 326 -8.88 -13.30 -4.93
N ARG A 327 -9.01 -14.60 -5.22
CA ARG A 327 -8.28 -15.64 -4.47
C ARG A 327 -6.77 -15.46 -4.61
N GLY A 328 -6.26 -15.28 -5.83
CA GLY A 328 -4.85 -14.98 -6.07
C GLY A 328 -4.33 -13.75 -5.32
N TYR A 329 -5.16 -12.71 -5.21
CA TYR A 329 -4.86 -11.52 -4.41
C TYR A 329 -4.73 -11.85 -2.91
N ASN A 330 -5.68 -12.62 -2.37
CA ASN A 330 -5.74 -12.97 -0.95
C ASN A 330 -4.65 -13.96 -0.49
N SER A 331 -4.45 -15.05 -1.22
CA SER A 331 -3.54 -16.13 -0.84
C SER A 331 -2.19 -16.10 -1.58
N GLY A 332 -2.04 -15.25 -2.59
CA GLY A 332 -0.87 -15.22 -3.48
C GLY A 332 -0.86 -16.31 -4.54
N TYR A 333 -1.74 -17.31 -4.46
CA TYR A 333 -1.85 -18.40 -5.43
C TYR A 333 -3.23 -19.07 -5.41
N MET A 334 -3.52 -19.81 -6.47
CA MET A 334 -4.70 -20.68 -6.59
C MET A 334 -4.37 -22.12 -6.20
N ALA A 335 -5.20 -22.72 -5.35
CA ALA A 335 -5.09 -24.14 -5.02
C ALA A 335 -5.31 -25.02 -6.28
N ALA A 336 -4.61 -26.16 -6.35
CA ALA A 336 -4.69 -27.08 -7.49
C ALA A 336 -6.09 -27.70 -7.67
N SER A 337 -6.93 -27.68 -6.63
CA SER A 337 -8.33 -28.10 -6.67
C SER A 337 -9.19 -27.22 -7.59
N GLY A 338 -8.79 -25.96 -7.81
CA GLY A 338 -9.62 -24.96 -8.47
C GLY A 338 -10.83 -24.51 -7.65
N ASP A 339 -10.94 -24.94 -6.39
CA ASP A 339 -12.00 -24.54 -5.47
C ASP A 339 -11.64 -23.20 -4.81
N LEU A 340 -12.47 -22.20 -5.01
CA LEU A 340 -12.26 -20.85 -4.49
C LEU A 340 -12.58 -20.72 -3.00
N SER A 341 -13.26 -21.71 -2.41
CA SER A 341 -13.46 -21.82 -0.95
C SER A 341 -12.29 -22.51 -0.25
N ASP A 342 -11.36 -23.12 -0.99
CA ASP A 342 -10.07 -23.51 -0.44
C ASP A 342 -9.31 -22.25 -0.06
N ALA A 343 -9.04 -22.12 1.24
CA ALA A 343 -8.34 -20.99 1.82
C ALA A 343 -6.95 -20.77 1.20
N ALA A 344 -6.30 -21.81 0.68
CA ALA A 344 -4.93 -21.73 0.16
C ALA A 344 -3.96 -21.05 1.16
N GLY A 345 -4.14 -21.33 2.45
CA GLY A 345 -3.36 -20.73 3.55
C GLY A 345 -3.81 -19.32 3.99
N ALA A 346 -4.95 -18.82 3.51
CA ALA A 346 -5.51 -17.51 3.83
C ALA A 346 -6.99 -17.61 4.29
N THR A 347 -7.85 -16.62 3.98
CA THR A 347 -9.24 -16.57 4.45
C THR A 347 -10.16 -17.35 3.50
N ALA A 348 -10.83 -18.40 3.99
CA ALA A 348 -11.71 -19.24 3.18
C ALA A 348 -12.86 -18.45 2.53
N CYS A 349 -13.50 -17.55 3.29
CA CYS A 349 -14.67 -16.78 2.87
C CYS A 349 -14.38 -15.66 1.88
N TYR A 350 -13.11 -15.28 1.69
CA TYR A 350 -12.70 -14.08 0.96
C TYR A 350 -13.40 -13.90 -0.40
N VAL A 351 -13.42 -14.94 -1.22
CA VAL A 351 -13.99 -14.86 -2.57
C VAL A 351 -15.52 -14.79 -2.54
N SER A 352 -16.15 -15.52 -1.61
CA SER A 352 -17.60 -15.45 -1.37
C SER A 352 -17.98 -14.04 -0.93
N ASP A 353 -17.23 -13.45 -0.01
CA ASP A 353 -17.48 -12.11 0.52
C ASP A 353 -17.31 -11.02 -0.55
N VAL A 354 -16.30 -11.15 -1.41
CA VAL A 354 -16.12 -10.28 -2.59
C VAL A 354 -17.31 -10.39 -3.55
N ALA A 355 -17.76 -11.61 -3.86
CA ALA A 355 -18.92 -11.83 -4.71
C ALA A 355 -20.20 -11.21 -4.12
N ASN A 356 -20.41 -11.38 -2.82
CA ASN A 356 -21.56 -10.79 -2.13
C ASN A 356 -21.55 -9.26 -2.18
N ARG A 357 -20.39 -8.62 -1.95
CA ARG A 357 -20.26 -7.15 -2.07
C ARG A 357 -20.58 -6.65 -3.47
N LEU A 358 -20.11 -7.35 -4.49
CA LEU A 358 -20.41 -7.04 -5.90
C LEU A 358 -21.90 -7.18 -6.24
N THR A 359 -22.65 -7.97 -5.47
CA THR A 359 -24.10 -8.16 -5.63
C THR A 359 -24.97 -7.39 -4.62
N GLY A 360 -24.37 -6.53 -3.78
CA GLY A 360 -25.08 -5.61 -2.90
C GLY A 360 -25.17 -5.98 -1.42
N TRP A 361 -24.38 -6.94 -0.96
CA TRP A 361 -24.23 -7.22 0.47
C TRP A 361 -23.51 -6.08 1.21
N VAL A 362 -24.03 -5.69 2.37
CA VAL A 362 -23.45 -4.65 3.23
C VAL A 362 -23.36 -5.12 4.69
N ASP A 363 -24.51 -5.44 5.30
CA ASP A 363 -24.62 -5.67 6.75
C ASP A 363 -25.32 -7.00 7.10
N ALA A 364 -25.93 -7.70 6.13
CA ALA A 364 -26.60 -8.97 6.41
C ALA A 364 -25.63 -9.97 7.05
N PRO A 365 -26.06 -10.80 8.02
CA PRO A 365 -25.16 -11.78 8.63
C PRO A 365 -24.53 -12.70 7.59
N SER A 366 -23.21 -12.89 7.68
CA SER A 366 -22.49 -13.88 6.88
C SER A 366 -22.99 -15.28 7.24
N THR A 367 -23.20 -16.11 6.22
CA THR A 367 -23.44 -17.55 6.40
C THR A 367 -22.22 -18.36 5.97
N CYS A 368 -21.04 -17.75 5.92
CA CYS A 368 -19.83 -18.47 5.60
C CYS A 368 -19.46 -19.42 6.75
N PRO A 369 -19.13 -20.70 6.47
CA PRO A 369 -18.74 -21.63 7.52
C PRO A 369 -17.51 -21.14 8.30
N GLY A 370 -17.66 -21.03 9.63
CA GLY A 370 -16.60 -20.56 10.54
C GLY A 370 -16.68 -19.08 10.91
N ASP A 371 -17.57 -18.30 10.26
CA ASP A 371 -17.83 -16.90 10.58
C ASP A 371 -19.03 -16.71 11.53
N GLU A 372 -19.52 -17.78 12.16
CA GLU A 372 -20.75 -17.86 12.98
C GLU A 372 -20.68 -17.08 14.33
N SER A 373 -19.81 -16.08 14.43
CA SER A 373 -19.82 -15.10 15.52
C SER A 373 -19.29 -13.75 15.04
N SER A 374 -20.21 -12.83 14.75
CA SER A 374 -19.98 -11.39 14.80
C SER A 374 -21.23 -10.71 15.35
#